data_AF-A0A6A6FA73-F1
#
_entry.id   AF-A0A6A6FA73-F1
#
_cell.length_a   1.000
_cell.length_b   1.000
_cell.length_c   1.000
_cell.angle_alpha   90.00
_cell.angle_beta   90.00
_cell.angle_gamma   90.00
#
_symmetry.space_group_name_H-M   'P 1'
#
loop_
_entity.id
_entity.type
_entity.pdbx_description
1 polymer ?
#
loop_
_entity_poly.entity_id
_entity_poly.type
_entity_poly.pdbx_seq_one_letter_code
_entity_poly.pdbx_strand_id
1 'polypeptide(L)'
;MTCNKKWQTHDSYESLYQEIFFQHCCSTTTKAKLRWLNEKHGDRLRLPLVLFMHSPLRLSVAHREHGFGMHTGWPSNTSPVDVRERIANDEENNMLIESWYVNSVKFDMATEYYDILDDILTKVEITNKQIYNPTSDVIKYGDVELAERDPMEVANGMFCEGGMNKTWNWRYVLGATRWTC
;
A
#
# COMPACT_ATOMS: atom_id res chain seq x y z
N MET A 1 -16.68 15.11 -5.28
CA MET A 1 -16.88 14.55 -3.92
C MET A 1 -18.10 13.59 -3.88
N THR A 2 -18.15 12.57 -4.76
CA THR A 2 -19.36 11.71 -4.86
C THR A 2 -19.06 10.33 -5.44
N CYS A 3 -17.82 9.83 -5.37
CA CYS A 3 -17.47 8.60 -6.08
C CYS A 3 -18.05 7.33 -5.44
N ASN A 4 -18.31 7.29 -4.12
CA ASN A 4 -18.93 6.13 -3.46
C ASN A 4 -20.39 6.29 -3.03
N LYS A 5 -20.95 7.51 -3.09
CA LYS A 5 -22.31 7.76 -2.57
C LYS A 5 -23.41 7.03 -3.37
N LYS A 6 -23.10 6.61 -4.61
CA LYS A 6 -24.03 5.99 -5.55
C LYS A 6 -23.87 4.48 -5.68
N TRP A 7 -22.88 3.88 -5.03
CA TRP A 7 -22.53 2.47 -5.20
C TRP A 7 -22.83 1.68 -3.95
N GLN A 8 -23.33 0.45 -4.11
CA GLN A 8 -23.48 -0.47 -3.00
C GLN A 8 -22.12 -1.02 -2.59
N THR A 9 -21.87 -1.08 -1.28
CA THR A 9 -20.70 -1.77 -0.74
C THR A 9 -20.93 -3.27 -0.84
N HIS A 10 -20.14 -3.96 -1.66
CA HIS A 10 -20.19 -5.41 -1.83
C HIS A 10 -19.10 -6.14 -1.03
N ASP A 11 -18.07 -5.43 -0.61
CA ASP A 11 -16.92 -5.96 0.13
C ASP A 11 -17.22 -6.07 1.64
N SER A 12 -16.66 -7.11 2.26
CA SER A 12 -16.66 -7.28 3.71
C SER A 12 -15.47 -6.57 4.36
N TYR A 13 -15.51 -6.38 5.68
CA TYR A 13 -14.36 -5.85 6.43
C TYR A 13 -13.11 -6.70 6.20
N GLU A 14 -13.24 -8.02 6.15
CA GLU A 14 -12.13 -8.94 5.89
C GLU A 14 -11.51 -8.71 4.51
N SER A 15 -12.30 -8.61 3.45
CA SER A 15 -11.79 -8.33 2.10
C SER A 15 -11.10 -6.96 2.01
N LEU A 16 -11.59 -5.97 2.76
CA LEU A 16 -10.95 -4.66 2.84
C LEU A 16 -9.56 -4.74 3.50
N TYR A 17 -9.45 -5.43 4.65
CA TYR A 17 -8.16 -5.62 5.30
C TYR A 17 -7.19 -6.39 4.41
N GLN A 18 -7.65 -7.47 3.78
CA GLN A 18 -6.84 -8.27 2.87
C GLN A 18 -6.32 -7.45 1.69
N GLU A 19 -7.12 -6.54 1.16
CA GLU A 19 -6.71 -5.65 0.08
C GLU A 19 -5.62 -4.66 0.50
N ILE A 20 -5.76 -4.07 1.69
CA ILE A 20 -4.73 -3.19 2.27
C ILE A 20 -3.41 -3.96 2.40
N PHE A 21 -3.44 -5.18 2.94
CA PHE A 21 -2.25 -6.02 3.06
C PHE A 21 -1.64 -6.41 1.71
N PHE A 22 -2.48 -6.85 0.78
CA PHE A 22 -2.05 -7.26 -0.54
C PHE A 22 -1.30 -6.12 -1.26
N GLN A 23 -1.90 -4.93 -1.32
CA GLN A 23 -1.27 -3.79 -1.99
C GLN A 23 -0.02 -3.29 -1.26
N HIS A 24 -0.02 -3.29 0.08
CA HIS A 24 1.18 -2.92 0.84
C HIS A 24 2.36 -3.87 0.55
N CYS A 25 2.13 -5.18 0.56
CA CYS A 25 3.16 -6.18 0.20
C CYS A 25 3.61 -6.04 -1.26
N CYS A 26 2.70 -5.73 -2.18
CA CYS A 26 3.04 -5.45 -3.58
C CYS A 26 3.90 -4.17 -3.71
N SER A 27 3.57 -3.12 -2.96
CA SER A 27 4.27 -1.82 -2.97
C SER A 27 5.71 -1.89 -2.48
N THR A 28 6.09 -2.97 -1.78
CA THR A 28 7.40 -3.15 -1.15
C THR A 28 8.17 -4.36 -1.69
N THR A 29 7.60 -5.12 -2.65
CA THR A 29 8.25 -6.32 -3.17
C THR A 29 9.51 -5.99 -3.96
N THR A 30 10.62 -6.66 -3.61
CA THR A 30 11.91 -6.57 -4.34
C THR A 30 12.09 -7.74 -5.31
N LYS A 31 11.12 -8.64 -5.40
CA LYS A 31 11.19 -9.86 -6.22
C LYS A 31 11.05 -9.52 -7.70
N ALA A 32 12.07 -9.80 -8.49
CA ALA A 32 12.08 -9.53 -9.93
C ALA A 32 10.86 -10.08 -10.68
N LYS A 33 10.42 -11.31 -10.36
CA LYS A 33 9.24 -11.94 -10.99
C LYS A 33 7.90 -11.25 -10.67
N LEU A 34 7.88 -10.39 -9.65
CA LEU A 34 6.69 -9.68 -9.16
C LEU A 34 6.84 -8.16 -9.29
N ARG A 35 7.87 -7.68 -10.02
CA ARG A 35 8.12 -6.23 -10.16
C ARG A 35 6.91 -5.49 -10.75
N TRP A 36 6.16 -6.14 -11.63
CA TRP A 36 4.94 -5.57 -12.21
C TRP A 36 3.86 -5.26 -11.14
N LEU A 37 3.80 -6.01 -10.03
CA LEU A 37 2.89 -5.72 -8.92
C LEU A 37 3.34 -4.45 -8.18
N ASN A 38 4.65 -4.25 -8.03
CA ASN A 38 5.20 -3.01 -7.49
C ASN A 38 4.88 -1.82 -8.40
N GLU A 39 5.05 -1.99 -9.71
CA GLU A 39 4.74 -0.96 -10.69
C GLU A 39 3.24 -0.61 -10.71
N LYS A 40 2.35 -1.57 -10.41
CA LYS A 40 0.88 -1.38 -10.42
C LYS A 40 0.27 -0.89 -9.09
N HIS A 41 0.82 -1.32 -7.96
CA HIS A 41 0.28 -1.04 -6.61
C HIS A 41 1.23 -0.24 -5.71
N GLY A 42 2.43 0.09 -6.20
CA GLY A 42 3.33 1.02 -5.52
C GLY A 42 2.76 2.43 -5.52
N ASP A 43 3.20 3.23 -4.55
CA ASP A 43 2.93 4.66 -4.57
C ASP A 43 3.43 5.28 -5.88
N ARG A 44 2.69 6.25 -6.42
CA ARG A 44 3.00 6.90 -7.70
C ARG A 44 4.42 7.49 -7.71
N LEU A 45 4.86 8.06 -6.59
CA LEU A 45 6.19 8.65 -6.44
C LEU A 45 7.26 7.61 -6.03
N ARG A 46 6.87 6.32 -5.96
CA ARG A 46 7.69 5.19 -5.48
C ARG A 46 8.24 5.42 -4.08
N LEU A 47 7.54 6.23 -3.29
CA LEU A 47 7.89 6.50 -1.91
C LEU A 47 7.33 5.41 -0.99
N PRO A 48 8.00 5.12 0.15
CA PRO A 48 7.49 4.15 1.10
C PRO A 48 6.12 4.56 1.65
N LEU A 49 5.16 3.64 1.64
CA LEU A 49 3.89 3.80 2.34
C LEU A 49 4.08 3.46 3.81
N VAL A 50 3.64 4.36 4.71
CA VAL A 50 3.78 4.18 6.17
C VAL A 50 2.43 4.16 6.87
N LEU A 51 2.41 3.69 8.12
CA LEU A 51 1.21 3.68 8.98
C LEU A 51 1.14 4.90 9.93
N PHE A 52 2.17 5.75 9.95
CA PHE A 52 2.28 6.84 10.92
C PHE A 52 1.29 7.98 10.62
N MET A 53 0.37 8.25 11.56
CA MET A 53 -0.79 9.15 11.38
C MET A 53 -0.45 10.57 10.95
N HIS A 54 0.76 11.08 11.19
CA HIS A 54 1.15 12.45 10.79
C HIS A 54 2.18 12.50 9.66
N SER A 55 2.48 11.35 9.05
CA SER A 55 3.33 11.32 7.86
C SER A 55 2.53 11.71 6.61
N PRO A 56 3.06 12.54 5.70
CA PRO A 56 2.46 12.73 4.38
C PRO A 56 2.45 11.44 3.55
N LEU A 57 3.32 10.49 3.88
CA LEU A 57 3.42 9.16 3.28
C LEU A 57 2.52 8.12 3.94
N ARG A 58 1.67 8.54 4.89
CA ARG A 58 0.72 7.62 5.51
C ARG A 58 -0.19 7.02 4.44
N LEU A 59 -0.53 5.74 4.58
CA LEU A 59 -1.43 5.09 3.65
C LEU A 59 -2.80 5.78 3.63
N SER A 60 -3.39 5.81 2.45
CA SER A 60 -4.73 6.30 2.20
C SER A 60 -5.39 5.39 1.17
N VAL A 61 -6.71 5.30 1.26
CA VAL A 61 -7.53 4.49 0.36
C VAL A 61 -8.16 5.41 -0.67
N ALA A 62 -7.97 5.10 -1.95
CA ALA A 62 -8.42 5.88 -3.09
C ALA A 62 -9.09 5.00 -4.15
N HIS A 63 -9.72 5.64 -5.14
CA HIS A 63 -10.15 4.98 -6.37
C HIS A 63 -8.97 4.83 -7.33
N ARG A 64 -8.89 3.68 -7.99
CA ARG A 64 -8.03 3.54 -9.18
C ARG A 64 -8.62 4.33 -10.35
N GLU A 65 -9.92 4.19 -10.57
CA GLU A 65 -10.72 4.85 -11.60
C GLU A 65 -11.94 5.54 -10.99
N HIS A 66 -12.05 6.84 -11.23
CA HIS A 66 -13.21 7.62 -10.78
C HIS A 66 -14.46 7.29 -11.59
N GLY A 67 -15.63 7.43 -10.96
CA GLY A 67 -16.92 7.15 -11.59
C GLY A 67 -17.43 5.73 -11.38
N PHE A 68 -16.58 4.81 -10.88
CA PHE A 68 -16.94 3.43 -10.54
C PHE A 68 -16.94 3.19 -9.02
N GLY A 69 -17.58 2.11 -8.57
CA GLY A 69 -17.57 1.67 -7.18
C GLY A 69 -16.18 1.24 -6.72
N MET A 70 -15.90 1.32 -5.42
CA MET A 70 -14.69 0.76 -4.83
C MET A 70 -14.91 -0.70 -4.52
N HIS A 71 -14.28 -1.57 -5.30
CA HIS A 71 -14.28 -3.00 -5.09
C HIS A 71 -12.86 -3.49 -4.83
N THR A 72 -12.73 -4.45 -3.92
CA THR A 72 -11.42 -4.99 -3.57
C THR A 72 -10.92 -6.00 -4.60
N GLY A 73 -11.80 -6.59 -5.40
CA GLY A 73 -11.47 -7.71 -6.31
C GLY A 73 -11.34 -9.05 -5.60
N TRP A 74 -11.53 -9.10 -4.28
CA TRP A 74 -11.64 -10.37 -3.56
C TRP A 74 -13.00 -11.01 -3.81
N PRO A 75 -13.07 -12.34 -3.97
CA PRO A 75 -14.35 -13.05 -4.04
C PRO A 75 -15.18 -12.80 -2.77
N SER A 76 -16.32 -12.13 -2.89
CA SER A 76 -17.17 -11.71 -1.77
C SER A 76 -17.78 -12.86 -0.97
N ASN A 77 -17.80 -14.07 -1.54
CA ASN A 77 -18.66 -15.17 -1.07
C ASN A 77 -17.87 -16.31 -0.37
N THR A 78 -16.55 -16.21 -0.34
CA THR A 78 -15.66 -17.23 0.24
C THR A 78 -14.56 -16.53 1.00
N SER A 79 -14.21 -16.97 2.22
CA SER A 79 -12.96 -16.52 2.86
C SER A 79 -11.81 -16.76 1.86
N PRO A 80 -11.22 -15.73 1.26
CA PRO A 80 -10.41 -15.96 0.07
C PRO A 80 -9.06 -16.53 0.49
N VAL A 81 -8.82 -17.80 0.16
CA VAL A 81 -7.68 -18.58 0.67
C VAL A 81 -6.41 -18.44 -0.17
N ASP A 82 -6.50 -17.90 -1.38
CA ASP A 82 -5.40 -17.84 -2.33
C ASP A 82 -5.23 -16.43 -2.95
N VAL A 83 -4.02 -15.90 -2.81
CA VAL A 83 -3.59 -14.62 -3.40
C VAL A 83 -3.56 -14.68 -4.93
N ARG A 84 -3.41 -15.87 -5.52
CA ARG A 84 -3.45 -16.05 -6.98
C ARG A 84 -4.82 -15.73 -7.56
N GLU A 85 -5.89 -16.10 -6.86
CA GLU A 85 -7.25 -15.77 -7.27
C GLU A 85 -7.46 -14.27 -7.24
N ARG A 86 -6.98 -13.59 -6.19
CA ARG A 86 -6.98 -12.13 -6.14
C ARG A 86 -6.21 -11.50 -7.30
N ILE A 87 -5.03 -12.01 -7.62
CA ILE A 87 -4.24 -11.52 -8.77
C ILE A 87 -5.00 -11.73 -10.09
N ALA A 88 -5.72 -12.85 -10.24
CA ALA A 88 -6.50 -13.16 -11.43
C ALA A 88 -7.73 -12.25 -11.59
N ASN A 89 -8.33 -11.77 -10.49
CA ASN A 89 -9.51 -10.90 -10.47
C ASN A 89 -9.17 -9.41 -10.34
N ASP A 90 -7.96 -8.99 -10.73
CA ASP A 90 -7.52 -7.61 -10.50
C ASP A 90 -8.23 -6.59 -11.39
N GLU A 91 -8.90 -6.99 -12.48
CA GLU A 91 -9.81 -6.09 -13.22
C GLU A 91 -11.05 -5.67 -12.42
N GLU A 92 -11.48 -6.48 -11.44
CA GLU A 92 -12.62 -6.16 -10.56
C GLU A 92 -12.18 -5.27 -9.39
N ASN A 93 -10.88 -5.01 -9.24
CA ASN A 93 -10.34 -4.13 -8.22
C ASN A 93 -10.36 -2.67 -8.69
N ASN A 94 -11.06 -1.83 -7.94
CA ASN A 94 -11.01 -0.38 -8.13
C ASN A 94 -10.50 0.36 -6.87
N MET A 95 -9.93 -0.38 -5.93
CA MET A 95 -9.29 0.17 -4.75
C MET A 95 -7.81 0.44 -5.03
N LEU A 96 -7.31 1.58 -4.57
CA LEU A 96 -5.90 1.92 -4.64
C LEU A 96 -5.42 2.33 -3.25
N ILE A 97 -4.34 1.71 -2.78
CA ILE A 97 -3.62 2.14 -1.60
C ILE A 97 -2.47 3.03 -2.05
N GLU A 98 -2.49 4.28 -1.62
CA GLU A 98 -1.47 5.26 -1.99
C GLU A 98 -1.19 6.23 -0.84
N SER A 99 -0.12 7.01 -0.93
CA SER A 99 0.18 8.00 0.10
C SER A 99 -0.93 9.05 0.18
N TRP A 100 -1.22 9.48 1.40
CA TRP A 100 -2.17 10.57 1.64
C TRP A 100 -1.82 11.81 0.84
N TYR A 101 -0.53 12.12 0.71
CA TYR A 101 -0.05 13.23 -0.12
C TYR A 101 -0.51 13.12 -1.58
N VAL A 102 -0.26 11.98 -2.23
CA VAL A 102 -0.67 11.76 -3.63
C VAL A 102 -2.19 11.81 -3.75
N ASN A 103 -2.92 11.14 -2.87
CA ASN A 103 -4.38 11.16 -2.87
C ASN A 103 -4.95 12.58 -2.70
N SER A 104 -4.38 13.37 -1.78
CA SER A 104 -4.76 14.77 -1.58
C SER A 104 -4.50 15.63 -2.80
N VAL A 105 -3.37 15.46 -3.47
CA VAL A 105 -3.04 16.16 -4.73
C VAL A 105 -4.09 15.90 -5.81
N LYS A 106 -4.63 14.68 -5.91
CA LYS A 106 -5.65 14.33 -6.89
C LYS A 106 -6.98 15.07 -6.69
N PHE A 107 -7.27 15.57 -5.48
CA PHE A 107 -8.48 16.37 -5.24
C PHE A 107 -8.43 17.73 -5.93
N ASP A 108 -7.23 18.30 -6.06
CA ASP A 108 -7.04 19.65 -6.58
C ASP A 108 -6.58 19.68 -8.05
N MET A 109 -6.22 18.52 -8.61
CA MET A 109 -5.63 18.43 -9.95
C MET A 109 -6.36 17.43 -10.84
N ALA A 110 -6.64 17.83 -12.08
CA ALA A 110 -7.23 16.94 -13.08
C ALA A 110 -6.23 15.86 -13.51
N THR A 111 -6.73 14.66 -13.83
CA THR A 111 -5.93 13.48 -14.15
C THR A 111 -4.94 13.69 -15.30
N GLU A 112 -5.28 14.55 -16.26
CA GLU A 112 -4.41 14.92 -17.39
C GLU A 112 -3.09 15.59 -16.97
N TYR A 113 -3.01 16.15 -15.76
CA TYR A 113 -1.79 16.79 -15.25
C TYR A 113 -0.91 15.85 -14.43
N TYR A 114 -1.34 14.61 -14.15
CA TYR A 114 -0.61 13.73 -13.25
C TYR A 114 0.78 13.35 -13.79
N ASP A 115 0.90 13.09 -15.09
CA ASP A 115 2.20 12.74 -15.69
C ASP A 115 3.15 13.95 -15.71
N ILE A 116 2.62 15.17 -15.84
CA ILE A 116 3.39 16.41 -15.76
C ILE A 116 3.91 16.61 -14.34
N LEU A 117 3.10 16.35 -13.31
CA LEU A 117 3.52 16.41 -11.92
C LEU A 117 4.65 15.42 -11.62
N ASP A 118 4.53 14.17 -12.09
CA ASP A 118 5.57 13.16 -11.90
C ASP A 118 6.88 13.60 -12.54
N ASP A 119 6.82 14.13 -13.75
CA ASP A 119 8.00 14.64 -14.45
C ASP A 119 8.65 15.80 -13.69
N ILE A 120 7.86 16.75 -13.18
CA ILE A 120 8.36 17.85 -12.35
C ILE A 120 9.01 17.30 -11.09
N LEU A 121 8.30 16.46 -10.33
CA LEU A 121 8.74 15.96 -9.03
C LEU A 121 10.01 15.09 -9.14
N THR A 122 10.10 14.25 -10.17
CA THR A 122 11.29 13.42 -10.42
C THR A 122 12.51 14.22 -10.88
N LYS A 123 12.31 15.42 -11.45
CA LYS A 123 13.38 16.34 -11.86
C LYS A 123 13.78 17.34 -10.79
N VAL A 124 13.03 17.46 -9.69
CA VAL A 124 13.41 18.39 -8.60
C VAL A 124 14.72 17.93 -7.98
N GLU A 125 15.77 18.72 -8.18
CA GLU A 125 17.02 18.55 -7.46
C GLU A 125 16.98 19.36 -6.16
N ILE A 126 17.05 18.67 -5.01
CA ILE A 126 17.21 19.34 -3.73
C ILE A 126 18.67 19.81 -3.63
N THR A 127 18.87 21.10 -3.89
CA THR A 127 20.17 21.77 -3.90
C THR A 127 20.71 22.01 -2.49
N ASN A 128 19.82 22.23 -1.51
CA ASN A 128 20.22 22.41 -0.13
C ASN A 128 20.53 21.06 0.55
N LYS A 129 21.78 20.61 0.42
CA LYS A 129 22.28 19.37 1.03
C LYS A 129 22.34 19.41 2.56
N GLN A 130 22.18 20.57 3.20
CA GLN A 130 22.06 20.64 4.66
C GLN A 130 20.68 20.14 5.14
N ILE A 131 19.65 20.26 4.30
CA ILE A 131 18.28 19.80 4.60
C ILE A 131 18.11 18.34 4.17
N TYR A 132 18.68 17.95 3.02
CA TYR A 132 18.60 16.59 2.52
C TYR A 132 19.85 16.19 1.76
N ASN A 133 20.60 15.23 2.30
CA ASN A 133 21.78 14.66 1.66
C ASN A 133 21.54 13.16 1.38
N PRO A 134 21.24 12.76 0.14
CA PRO A 134 20.98 11.34 -0.18
C PRO A 134 22.23 10.45 -0.03
N THR A 135 23.43 11.05 0.08
CA THR A 135 24.70 10.34 0.27
C THR A 135 25.24 10.46 1.68
N SER A 136 24.57 11.20 2.59
CA SER A 136 24.94 11.11 4.00
C SER A 136 24.58 9.71 4.47
N ASP A 137 25.47 9.06 5.22
CA ASP A 137 25.19 7.78 5.84
C ASP A 137 23.79 7.83 6.45
N VAL A 138 22.91 6.97 5.95
CA VAL A 138 21.60 6.76 6.55
C VAL A 138 21.89 6.48 8.01
N ILE A 139 21.43 7.36 8.92
CA ILE A 139 21.45 7.06 10.35
C ILE A 139 20.76 5.71 10.45
N LYS A 140 21.56 4.66 10.68
CA LYS A 140 21.01 3.33 10.84
C LYS A 140 20.12 3.45 12.06
N TYR A 141 18.90 2.95 11.95
CA TYR A 141 17.88 2.99 13.02
C TYR A 141 18.32 2.40 14.38
N GLY A 142 19.59 1.97 14.53
CA GLY A 142 20.21 1.54 15.78
C GLY A 142 21.03 2.59 16.53
N ASP A 143 21.26 3.80 15.98
CA ASP A 143 22.06 4.84 16.65
C ASP A 143 21.21 5.92 17.36
N VAL A 144 19.88 5.78 17.32
CA VAL A 144 18.97 6.58 18.14
C VAL A 144 18.41 5.65 19.22
N GLU A 145 18.73 5.90 20.49
CA GLU A 145 17.96 5.37 21.63
C GLU A 145 16.54 5.94 21.57
N LEU A 146 15.74 5.41 20.64
CA LEU A 146 14.29 5.55 20.65
C LEU A 146 13.75 4.34 21.39
N ALA A 147 13.24 4.64 22.58
CA ALA A 147 12.51 3.73 23.44
C ALA A 147 11.64 2.75 22.63
N GLU A 148 11.87 1.49 22.94
CA GLU A 148 11.46 0.28 22.25
C GLU A 148 9.97 0.26 21.90
N ARG A 149 9.71 0.17 20.59
CA ARG A 149 8.90 -0.92 20.03
C ARG A 149 9.25 -1.06 18.56
N ASP A 150 9.80 -2.23 18.22
CA ASP A 150 10.07 -2.60 16.83
C ASP A 150 8.75 -2.45 16.03
N PRO A 151 8.71 -1.67 14.93
CA PRO A 151 7.53 -1.57 14.08
C PRO A 151 7.02 -2.94 13.63
N MET A 152 7.91 -3.93 13.53
CA MET A 152 7.58 -5.33 13.24
C MET A 152 6.96 -6.05 14.45
N GLU A 153 7.35 -5.73 15.68
CA GLU A 153 6.64 -6.20 16.90
C GLU A 153 5.29 -5.52 17.09
N VAL A 154 5.12 -4.25 16.71
CA VAL A 154 3.80 -3.59 16.74
C VAL A 154 2.88 -4.23 15.69
N ALA A 155 3.41 -4.54 14.51
CA ALA A 155 2.71 -5.25 13.44
C ALA A 155 2.56 -6.77 13.68
N ASN A 156 3.22 -7.35 14.68
CA ASN A 156 2.96 -8.73 15.13
C ASN A 156 2.02 -8.73 16.34
N GLY A 157 2.19 -7.78 17.27
CA GLY A 157 1.40 -7.63 18.49
C GLY A 157 -0.04 -7.14 18.25
N MET A 158 -0.28 -6.27 17.27
CA MET A 158 -1.65 -5.91 16.86
C MET A 158 -2.40 -7.07 16.18
N PHE A 159 -1.68 -8.07 15.66
CA PHE A 159 -2.26 -9.06 14.75
C PHE A 159 -2.33 -10.48 15.34
N CYS A 160 -1.61 -10.75 16.44
CA CYS A 160 -1.74 -11.99 17.20
C CYS A 160 -2.86 -11.95 18.26
N GLU A 161 -3.22 -10.78 18.78
CA GLU A 161 -4.25 -10.68 19.84
C GLU A 161 -5.69 -10.55 19.29
N GLY A 162 -5.84 -10.43 17.97
CA GLY A 162 -7.12 -10.24 17.26
C GLY A 162 -7.61 -11.44 16.45
N GLY A 163 -7.53 -12.66 16.98
CA GLY A 163 -8.48 -13.74 16.64
C GLY A 163 -8.57 -14.25 15.18
N MET A 164 -7.58 -14.09 14.31
CA MET A 164 -7.58 -14.73 12.98
C MET A 164 -6.67 -15.98 12.95
N ASN A 165 -7.17 -17.08 13.51
CA ASN A 165 -6.58 -18.43 13.47
C ASN A 165 -6.65 -19.10 12.07
N LYS A 166 -6.33 -18.37 10.99
CA LYS A 166 -6.26 -18.94 9.63
C LYS A 166 -4.90 -18.67 9.01
N THR A 167 -4.11 -19.74 8.84
CA THR A 167 -2.81 -19.71 8.18
C THR A 167 -3.01 -19.46 6.67
N TRP A 168 -2.55 -18.31 6.18
CA TRP A 168 -2.60 -17.94 4.77
C TRP A 168 -1.42 -18.55 3.99
N ASN A 169 -1.68 -19.18 2.85
CA ASN A 169 -0.66 -19.91 2.11
C ASN A 169 0.12 -19.01 1.14
N TRP A 170 0.94 -18.10 1.68
CA TRP A 170 1.82 -17.18 0.92
C TRP A 170 3.02 -17.86 0.22
N ARG A 171 3.13 -19.20 0.31
CA ARG A 171 4.32 -19.99 -0.09
C ARG A 171 4.76 -19.75 -1.54
N TYR A 172 3.87 -19.38 -2.44
CA TYR A 172 4.18 -19.31 -3.87
C TYR A 172 4.47 -17.89 -4.40
N VAL A 173 4.14 -16.84 -3.64
CA VAL A 173 4.38 -15.45 -4.06
C VAL A 173 5.61 -14.88 -3.34
N LEU A 174 5.69 -15.11 -2.02
CA LEU A 174 6.73 -14.48 -1.19
C LEU A 174 7.93 -15.38 -0.87
N GLY A 175 7.94 -16.65 -1.29
CA GLY A 175 9.09 -17.55 -1.06
C GLY A 175 9.45 -17.71 0.43
N ALA A 176 8.55 -17.27 1.33
CA ALA A 176 8.67 -17.41 2.76
C ALA A 176 8.08 -18.75 3.16
N THR A 177 8.87 -19.53 3.89
CA THR A 177 8.39 -20.69 4.64
C THR A 177 7.37 -20.23 5.68
N ARG A 178 6.12 -20.70 5.52
CA ARG A 178 5.09 -20.90 6.56
C ARG A 178 5.12 -19.85 7.68
N TRP A 179 4.30 -18.81 7.57
CA TRP A 179 3.97 -17.95 8.70
C TRP A 179 3.05 -18.74 9.64
N THR A 180 3.63 -19.35 10.67
CA THR A 180 2.90 -19.79 11.86
C THR A 180 2.89 -18.62 12.84
N CYS A 181 1.73 -18.36 13.45
CA CYS A 181 1.61 -17.47 14.58
C CYS A 181 2.61 -17.83 15.68
#